data_AF-A0A971WDF3-F1
#
_entry.id   AF-A0A971WDF3-F1
#
_cell.length_a   1.000
_cell.length_b   1.000
_cell.length_c   1.000
_cell.angle_alpha   90.00
_cell.angle_beta   90.00
_cell.angle_gamma   90.00
#
_symmetry.space_group_name_H-M   'P 1'
#
loop_
_entity.id
_entity.type
_entity.pdbx_description
1 polymer ?
#
loop_
_entity_poly.entity_id
_entity_poly.type
_entity_poly.pdbx_seq_one_letter_code
_entity_poly.pdbx_strand_id
1 'polypeptide(L)'
;RFPYWFCKSYQKYIGKEQDLPFDQHWLLALLAPRPVYVASGSEDNWADPYSEFFACVAASDAYKLLGKKGLVHNNRFIEPGEFLHAWDIGYHLRSGTHFLSCYNWQMFMRFMDTQTER
;
A
#
# COMPACT_ATOMS: atom_id res chain seq x y z
N ARG A 1 6.80 19.94 -10.40
CA ARG A 1 5.32 19.80 -10.51
C ARG A 1 5.00 19.07 -11.82
N PHE A 2 4.03 18.16 -11.82
CA PHE A 2 3.70 17.29 -12.94
C PHE A 2 2.24 17.50 -13.40
N PRO A 3 1.94 18.52 -14.22
CA PRO A 3 0.56 18.95 -14.49
C PRO A 3 -0.25 18.01 -15.40
N TYR A 4 0.38 16.99 -15.97
CA TYR A 4 -0.18 16.12 -17.00
C TYR A 4 -0.47 14.69 -16.53
N TRP A 5 -0.15 14.33 -15.28
CA TRP A 5 -0.40 12.98 -14.74
C TRP A 5 -1.86 12.73 -14.36
N PHE A 6 -2.58 13.77 -13.97
CA PHE A 6 -3.96 13.66 -13.47
C PHE A 6 -4.92 14.42 -14.38
N CYS A 7 -6.20 14.04 -14.32
CA CYS A 7 -7.25 14.76 -15.02
C CYS A 7 -7.37 16.19 -14.49
N LYS A 8 -7.85 17.12 -15.33
CA LYS A 8 -8.01 18.53 -14.95
C LYS A 8 -8.88 18.72 -13.69
N SER A 9 -9.83 17.82 -13.42
CA SER A 9 -10.69 17.92 -12.24
C SER A 9 -9.93 17.73 -10.92
N TYR A 10 -8.81 17.00 -10.92
CA TYR A 10 -7.97 16.82 -9.72
C TYR A 10 -7.39 18.16 -9.23
N GLN A 11 -7.17 19.11 -10.14
CA GLN A 11 -6.62 20.43 -9.80
C GLN A 11 -7.53 21.23 -8.86
N LYS A 12 -8.83 20.89 -8.76
CA LYS A 12 -9.78 21.52 -7.82
C LYS A 12 -9.40 21.32 -6.35
N TYR A 13 -8.60 20.28 -6.06
CA TYR A 13 -8.24 19.86 -4.71
C TYR A 13 -6.81 20.25 -4.29
N ILE A 14 -6.09 21.02 -5.10
CA ILE A 14 -4.73 21.49 -4.75
C ILE A 14 -4.81 22.37 -3.50
N GLY A 15 -4.14 21.96 -2.41
CA GLY A 15 -4.20 22.65 -1.11
C GLY A 15 -5.57 22.55 -0.41
N LYS A 16 -6.40 21.59 -0.86
CA LYS A 16 -7.74 21.28 -0.34
C LYS A 16 -7.93 19.77 -0.30
N GLU A 17 -6.91 19.05 0.11
CA GLU A 17 -6.86 17.60 0.12
C GLU A 17 -8.01 17.02 0.98
N GLN A 18 -8.40 17.71 2.06
CA GLN A 18 -9.55 17.36 2.90
C GLN A 18 -10.92 17.44 2.21
N ASP A 19 -11.02 18.15 1.07
CA ASP A 19 -12.26 18.26 0.29
C ASP A 19 -12.39 17.11 -0.72
N LEU A 20 -11.36 16.26 -0.88
CA LEU A 20 -11.43 15.08 -1.74
C LEU A 20 -12.51 14.13 -1.22
N PRO A 21 -13.46 13.68 -2.07
CA PRO A 21 -14.54 12.79 -1.64
C PRO A 21 -14.08 11.32 -1.52
N PHE A 22 -12.79 11.05 -1.70
CA PHE A 22 -12.15 9.74 -1.62
C PHE A 22 -10.66 9.93 -1.27
N ASP A 23 -9.98 8.84 -0.95
CA ASP A 23 -8.52 8.82 -0.78
C ASP A 23 -7.96 7.47 -1.26
N GLN A 24 -6.64 7.31 -1.32
CA GLN A 24 -5.96 6.24 -2.05
C GLN A 24 -6.18 4.84 -1.47
N HIS A 25 -6.60 4.72 -0.21
CA HIS A 25 -7.05 3.45 0.35
C HIS A 25 -8.29 2.89 -0.38
N TRP A 26 -9.12 3.74 -1.01
CA TRP A 26 -10.23 3.29 -1.84
C TRP A 26 -9.74 2.63 -3.12
N LEU A 27 -8.64 3.12 -3.70
CA LEU A 27 -8.03 2.50 -4.87
C LEU A 27 -7.52 1.09 -4.54
N LEU A 28 -6.92 0.89 -3.36
CA LEU A 28 -6.53 -0.44 -2.87
C LEU A 28 -7.74 -1.32 -2.60
N ALA A 29 -8.82 -0.76 -2.03
CA ALA A 29 -10.07 -1.47 -1.79
C ALA A 29 -10.73 -2.00 -3.07
N LEU A 30 -10.65 -1.27 -4.18
CA LEU A 30 -11.15 -1.70 -5.51
C LEU A 30 -10.44 -2.95 -6.05
N LEU A 31 -9.30 -3.34 -5.49
CA LEU A 31 -8.60 -4.57 -5.88
C LEU A 31 -9.20 -5.82 -5.22
N ALA A 32 -9.93 -5.66 -4.11
CA ALA A 32 -10.57 -6.78 -3.43
C ALA A 32 -11.52 -7.54 -4.38
N PRO A 33 -11.56 -8.89 -4.35
CA PRO A 33 -10.87 -9.78 -3.41
C PRO A 33 -9.50 -10.28 -3.92
N ARG A 34 -8.91 -9.66 -4.95
CA ARG A 34 -7.60 -10.07 -5.50
C ARG A 34 -6.48 -9.62 -4.56
N PRO A 35 -5.41 -10.40 -4.37
CA PRO A 35 -4.29 -9.97 -3.54
C PRO A 35 -3.62 -8.69 -4.06
N VAL A 36 -3.18 -7.84 -3.14
CA VAL A 36 -2.39 -6.63 -3.44
C VAL A 36 -1.19 -6.54 -2.51
N TYR A 37 -0.09 -5.98 -3.02
CA TYR A 37 1.12 -5.78 -2.25
C TYR A 37 1.68 -4.38 -2.49
N VAL A 38 1.84 -3.60 -1.41
CA VAL A 38 2.51 -2.28 -1.37
C VAL A 38 3.90 -2.40 -0.74
N ALA A 39 4.86 -1.61 -1.22
CA ALA A 39 6.25 -1.67 -0.80
C ALA A 39 6.86 -0.27 -0.70
N SER A 40 7.62 -0.02 0.36
CA SER A 40 8.19 1.31 0.62
C SER A 40 9.66 1.25 1.02
N GLY A 41 10.37 2.36 0.83
CA GLY A 41 11.71 2.61 1.36
C GLY A 41 11.66 3.49 2.60
N SER A 42 12.40 3.16 3.65
CA SER A 42 12.34 3.87 4.94
C SER A 42 12.79 5.33 4.89
N GLU A 43 13.59 5.71 3.89
CA GLU A 43 14.06 7.08 3.68
C GLU A 43 13.35 7.76 2.50
N ASP A 44 12.34 7.11 1.91
CA ASP A 44 11.56 7.65 0.80
C ASP A 44 10.45 8.61 1.30
N ASN A 45 10.85 9.65 2.02
CA ASN A 45 9.92 10.58 2.68
C ASN A 45 8.96 11.28 1.71
N TRP A 46 9.28 11.35 0.42
CA TRP A 46 8.41 11.95 -0.58
C TRP A 46 7.22 11.06 -0.96
N ALA A 47 7.39 9.73 -0.87
CA ALA A 47 6.31 8.76 -1.11
C ALA A 47 5.42 8.52 0.12
N ASP A 48 5.84 9.01 1.29
CA ASP A 48 5.15 8.84 2.58
C ASP A 48 4.85 7.36 2.94
N PRO A 49 5.89 6.58 3.30
CA PRO A 49 5.73 5.17 3.69
C PRO A 49 4.74 4.96 4.82
N TYR A 50 4.60 5.95 5.72
CA TYR A 50 3.65 5.88 6.81
C TYR A 50 2.22 5.85 6.27
N SER A 51 1.85 6.80 5.41
CA SER A 51 0.51 6.84 4.82
C SER A 51 0.24 5.69 3.85
N GLU A 52 1.26 5.19 3.12
CA GLU A 52 1.12 3.99 2.29
C GLU A 52 0.71 2.76 3.11
N PHE A 53 1.33 2.57 4.28
CA PHE A 53 0.96 1.52 5.23
C PHE A 53 -0.47 1.70 5.76
N PHE A 54 -0.84 2.91 6.20
CA PHE A 54 -2.19 3.15 6.71
C PHE A 54 -3.26 3.07 5.63
N ALA A 55 -2.93 3.34 4.37
CA ALA A 55 -3.83 3.07 3.26
C ALA A 55 -4.14 1.57 3.13
N CYS A 56 -3.14 0.70 3.34
CA CYS A 56 -3.34 -0.76 3.39
C CYS A 56 -4.20 -1.19 4.59
N VAL A 57 -3.98 -0.58 5.77
CA VAL A 57 -4.82 -0.82 6.96
C VAL A 57 -6.27 -0.43 6.66
N ALA A 58 -6.53 0.76 6.14
CA ALA A 58 -7.87 1.25 5.84
C ALA A 58 -8.57 0.44 4.73
N ALA A 59 -7.83 0.02 3.70
CA ALA A 59 -8.36 -0.84 2.64
C ALA A 59 -8.78 -2.24 3.12
N SER A 60 -8.31 -2.67 4.29
CA SER A 60 -8.56 -4.02 4.83
C SER A 60 -10.05 -4.30 5.06
N ASP A 61 -10.87 -3.28 5.33
CA ASP A 61 -12.30 -3.46 5.59
C ASP A 61 -13.08 -3.90 4.36
N ALA A 62 -12.67 -3.45 3.16
CA ALA A 62 -13.26 -3.91 1.90
C ALA A 62 -12.96 -5.39 1.64
N TYR A 63 -11.76 -5.86 2.00
CA TYR A 63 -11.40 -7.28 1.91
C TYR A 63 -12.23 -8.12 2.88
N LYS A 64 -12.37 -7.67 4.14
CA LYS A 64 -13.20 -8.35 5.16
C LYS A 64 -14.66 -8.49 4.72
N LEU A 65 -15.22 -7.45 4.10
CA LEU A 65 -16.59 -7.48 3.57
C LEU A 65 -16.80 -8.60 2.54
N LEU A 66 -15.77 -8.92 1.75
CA LEU A 66 -15.79 -9.96 0.73
C LEU A 66 -15.29 -11.33 1.24
N GLY A 67 -15.22 -11.52 2.56
CA GLY A 67 -14.76 -12.77 3.18
C GLY A 67 -13.26 -13.03 3.07
N LYS A 68 -12.48 -12.01 2.67
CA LYS A 68 -11.02 -12.03 2.64
C LYS A 68 -10.42 -11.44 3.92
N LYS A 69 -9.10 -11.53 4.06
CA LYS A 69 -8.37 -10.94 5.18
C LYS A 69 -7.44 -9.86 4.65
N GLY A 70 -7.58 -8.64 5.15
CA GLY A 70 -6.71 -7.52 4.78
C GLY A 70 -5.30 -7.63 5.37
N LEU A 71 -4.69 -6.49 5.65
CA LEU A 71 -3.35 -6.42 6.21
C LEU A 71 -3.38 -6.88 7.69
N VAL A 72 -2.54 -7.84 8.05
CA VAL A 72 -2.33 -8.24 9.45
C VAL A 72 -1.10 -7.53 9.99
N HIS A 73 -1.30 -6.76 11.06
CA HIS A 73 -0.27 -5.91 11.67
C HIS A 73 -0.46 -5.85 13.20
N ASN A 74 0.58 -5.39 13.91
CA ASN A 74 0.61 -5.34 15.38
C ASN A 74 0.16 -3.98 15.94
N ASN A 75 -0.83 -3.32 15.32
CA ASN A 75 -1.31 -1.98 15.71
C ASN A 75 -0.22 -0.90 15.85
N ARG A 76 0.88 -1.05 15.11
CA ARG A 76 1.94 -0.05 14.97
C ARG A 76 2.38 0.04 13.51
N PHE A 77 3.05 1.13 13.18
CA PHE A 77 3.84 1.19 11.97
C PHE A 77 4.99 0.18 12.04
N ILE A 78 5.39 -0.31 10.88
CA ILE A 78 6.36 -1.37 10.70
C ILE A 78 7.80 -0.81 10.73
N GLU A 79 8.77 -1.58 11.19
CA GLU A 79 10.18 -1.19 11.22
C GLU A 79 10.89 -1.55 9.90
N PRO A 80 11.95 -0.81 9.51
CA PRO A 80 12.74 -1.19 8.34
C PRO A 80 13.29 -2.61 8.44
N GLY A 81 13.03 -3.42 7.41
CA GLY A 81 13.39 -4.83 7.32
C GLY A 81 12.24 -5.79 7.64
N GLU A 82 11.14 -5.31 8.22
CA GLU A 82 9.95 -6.13 8.47
C GLU A 82 9.05 -6.20 7.21
N PHE A 83 8.30 -7.30 7.10
CA PHE A 83 7.32 -7.57 6.05
C PHE A 83 6.08 -8.28 6.62
N LEU A 84 4.94 -8.10 5.95
CA LEU A 84 3.63 -8.62 6.34
C LEU A 84 3.04 -9.33 5.12
N HIS A 85 3.13 -10.67 5.08
CA HIS A 85 2.63 -11.51 3.96
C HIS A 85 1.47 -12.41 4.35
N ALA A 86 0.88 -12.20 5.53
CA ALA A 86 0.01 -13.20 6.12
C ALA A 86 -1.30 -13.43 5.34
N TRP A 87 -1.83 -12.45 4.60
CA TRP A 87 -3.14 -12.56 3.93
C TRP A 87 -3.21 -11.84 2.57
N ASP A 88 -4.35 -11.25 2.23
CA ASP A 88 -4.64 -10.76 0.87
C ASP A 88 -4.08 -9.35 0.61
N ILE A 89 -3.72 -8.61 1.67
CA ILE A 89 -2.93 -7.37 1.56
C ILE A 89 -1.56 -7.63 2.17
N GLY A 90 -0.52 -7.47 1.34
CA GLY A 90 0.88 -7.51 1.75
C GLY A 90 1.49 -6.12 1.92
N TYR A 91 2.48 -6.01 2.82
CA TYR A 91 3.28 -4.79 2.96
C TYR A 91 4.73 -5.10 3.40
N HIS A 92 5.72 -4.34 2.94
CA HIS A 92 7.05 -4.33 3.56
C HIS A 92 7.68 -2.95 3.55
N LEU A 93 8.58 -2.74 4.51
CA LEU A 93 9.41 -1.54 4.60
C LEU A 93 10.87 -1.92 4.46
N ARG A 94 11.52 -1.52 3.36
CA ARG A 94 12.96 -1.76 3.15
C ARG A 94 13.76 -0.58 3.70
N SER A 95 14.91 -0.83 4.32
CA SER A 95 15.84 0.26 4.66
C SER A 95 16.37 0.97 3.40
N GLY A 96 16.43 2.30 3.43
CA GLY A 96 17.07 3.14 2.42
C GLY A 96 16.10 3.96 1.56
N THR A 97 16.67 4.58 0.52
CA THR A 97 16.01 5.60 -0.32
C THR A 97 15.10 5.02 -1.41
N HIS A 98 14.52 5.91 -2.23
CA HIS A 98 13.65 5.61 -3.37
C HIS A 98 14.35 4.81 -4.47
N PHE A 99 14.05 3.51 -4.56
CA PHE A 99 14.36 2.65 -5.72
C PHE A 99 13.71 1.28 -5.58
N LEU A 100 13.53 0.62 -6.73
CA LEU A 100 13.19 -0.80 -6.81
C LEU A 100 14.47 -1.65 -6.83
N SER A 101 14.52 -2.68 -6.00
CA SER A 101 15.76 -3.44 -5.70
C SER A 101 15.53 -4.93 -5.86
N CYS A 102 16.62 -5.72 -5.91
CA CYS A 102 16.53 -7.17 -5.89
C CYS A 102 15.79 -7.68 -4.63
N TYR A 103 16.00 -7.05 -3.47
CA TYR A 103 15.27 -7.37 -2.25
C TYR A 103 13.75 -7.17 -2.41
N ASN A 104 13.32 -6.07 -3.05
CA ASN A 104 11.89 -5.84 -3.30
C ASN A 104 11.29 -6.98 -4.15
N TRP A 105 11.98 -7.38 -5.22
CA TRP A 105 11.55 -8.51 -6.05
C TRP A 105 11.47 -9.82 -5.29
N GLN A 106 12.43 -10.11 -4.42
CA GLN A 106 12.39 -11.29 -3.55
C GLN A 106 11.19 -11.27 -2.61
N MET A 107 10.85 -10.10 -2.05
CA MET A 107 9.66 -9.97 -1.21
C MET A 107 8.37 -10.20 -2.01
N PHE A 108 8.26 -9.62 -3.21
CA PHE A 108 7.11 -9.84 -4.09
C PHE A 108 6.93 -11.31 -4.45
N MET A 109 8.01 -12.00 -4.83
CA MET A 109 7.97 -13.45 -5.12
C MET A 109 7.49 -14.24 -3.91
N ARG A 110 8.06 -13.98 -2.72
CA ARG A 110 7.62 -14.63 -1.48
C ARG A 110 6.13 -14.44 -1.21
N PHE A 111 5.62 -13.22 -1.38
CA PHE A 111 4.19 -12.98 -1.22
C PHE A 111 3.37 -13.73 -2.26
N MET A 112 3.76 -13.72 -3.53
CA MET A 112 3.07 -14.49 -4.57
C MET A 112 3.01 -15.98 -4.25
N ASP A 113 4.10 -16.56 -3.74
CA ASP A 113 4.14 -17.97 -3.30
C ASP A 113 3.08 -18.25 -2.22
N THR A 114 2.91 -17.33 -1.24
CA THR A 114 1.85 -17.49 -0.22
C THR A 114 0.42 -17.44 -0.76
N GLN A 115 0.21 -16.91 -1.97
CA GLN A 115 -1.10 -16.81 -2.62
C GLN A 115 -1.38 -17.99 -3.55
N THR A 116 -0.35 -18.59 -4.15
CA THR A 116 -0.48 -19.75 -5.04
C THR A 116 -0.60 -21.07 -4.29
N GLU A 117 -0.06 -21.15 -3.07
CA GLU A 117 -0.16 -22.33 -2.20
C GLU A 117 -1.52 -22.46 -1.46
N ARG A 118 -2.51 -21.60 -1.74
CA ARG A 118 -3.84 -21.58 -1.10
C ARG A 118 -4.94 -22.09 -2.00
#